data_AF-A0A3N5V446-F1
#
_entry.id   AF-A0A3N5V446-F1
#
_cell.length_a   1.000
_cell.length_b   1.000
_cell.length_c   1.000
_cell.angle_alpha   90.00
_cell.angle_beta   90.00
_cell.angle_gamma   90.00
#
_symmetry.space_group_name_H-M   'P 1'
#
loop_
_entity.id
_entity.type
_entity.pdbx_description
1 polymer ?
#
loop_
_entity_poly.entity_id
_entity_poly.type
_entity_poly.pdbx_seq_one_letter_code
_entity_poly.pdbx_strand_id
1 'polypeptide(L)'
;MSKTVTYQEVVDALHAAVAERGADYVYQSPDVISGTCYNWHEKEDKPGCIVGWVLHHLGATKEQMAGGGGPRYAVGAYSTLDILKDQGWSFDEFDRIGALLNEVQRQQDALKPWGEAVQKGLEADDNR
;
A
#
# COMPACT_ATOMS: atom_id res chain seq x y z
N MET A 1 -14.86 -14.49 5.99
CA MET A 1 -14.70 -14.96 4.59
C MET A 1 -13.22 -14.84 4.28
N SER A 2 -12.58 -15.90 3.79
CA SER A 2 -11.19 -15.80 3.32
C SER A 2 -11.17 -15.07 1.98
N LYS A 3 -10.36 -14.02 1.86
CA LYS A 3 -10.17 -13.29 0.60
C LYS A 3 -8.82 -13.68 0.00
N THR A 4 -8.82 -14.17 -1.23
CA THR A 4 -7.59 -14.30 -2.02
C THR A 4 -7.40 -13.03 -2.83
N VAL A 5 -6.19 -12.47 -2.78
CA VAL A 5 -5.72 -11.37 -3.62
C VAL A 5 -4.65 -11.92 -4.55
N THR A 6 -4.82 -11.63 -5.82
CA THR A 6 -3.87 -11.97 -6.87
C THR A 6 -2.85 -10.86 -7.10
N TYR A 7 -1.70 -11.20 -7.66
CA TYR A 7 -0.73 -10.19 -8.10
C TYR A 7 -1.36 -9.17 -9.07
N GLN A 8 -2.15 -9.63 -10.04
CA GLN A 8 -2.80 -8.74 -11.01
C GLN A 8 -3.79 -7.78 -10.35
N GLU A 9 -4.56 -8.22 -9.35
CA GLU A 9 -5.45 -7.32 -8.60
C GLU A 9 -4.68 -6.20 -7.88
N VAL A 10 -3.46 -6.48 -7.40
CA VAL A 10 -2.59 -5.47 -6.80
C VAL A 10 -2.08 -4.49 -7.85
N VAL A 11 -1.65 -4.98 -9.02
CA VAL A 11 -1.22 -4.13 -10.14
C VAL A 11 -2.37 -3.23 -10.61
N ASP A 12 -3.55 -3.80 -10.82
CA ASP A 12 -4.74 -3.05 -11.25
C ASP A 12 -5.12 -1.98 -10.22
N ALA A 13 -5.05 -2.30 -8.92
CA ALA A 13 -5.28 -1.34 -7.85
C ALA A 13 -4.21 -0.22 -7.83
N LEU A 14 -2.94 -0.51 -8.11
CA LEU A 14 -1.90 0.53 -8.22
C LEU A 14 -2.19 1.49 -9.39
N HIS A 15 -2.60 0.97 -10.54
CA HIS A 15 -3.03 1.79 -11.66
C HIS A 15 -4.27 2.62 -11.32
N ALA A 16 -5.25 2.04 -10.62
CA ALA A 16 -6.43 2.76 -10.15
C ALA A 16 -6.08 3.90 -9.19
N ALA A 17 -5.12 3.69 -8.29
CA ALA A 17 -4.62 4.71 -7.36
C ALA A 17 -4.05 5.92 -8.12
N VAL A 18 -3.24 5.66 -9.15
CA VAL A 18 -2.65 6.68 -10.01
C VAL A 18 -3.71 7.39 -10.85
N ALA A 19 -4.68 6.67 -11.39
CA ALA A 19 -5.78 7.25 -12.16
C ALA A 19 -6.67 8.15 -11.29
N GLU A 20 -6.93 7.79 -10.04
CA GLU A 20 -7.76 8.56 -9.11
C GLU A 20 -7.05 9.82 -8.59
N ARG A 21 -5.77 9.71 -8.18
CA ARG A 21 -5.03 10.83 -7.58
C ARG A 21 -4.29 11.70 -8.58
N GLY A 22 -3.98 11.15 -9.76
CA GLY A 22 -3.11 11.74 -10.77
C GLY A 22 -1.67 11.25 -10.66
N ALA A 23 -1.00 11.10 -11.80
CA ALA A 23 0.38 10.62 -11.89
C ALA A 23 1.38 11.53 -11.16
N ASP A 24 1.12 12.85 -11.15
CA ASP A 24 1.96 13.86 -10.50
C ASP A 24 1.67 14.02 -8.99
N TYR A 25 0.73 13.25 -8.43
CA TYR A 25 0.40 13.31 -7.01
C TYR A 25 1.58 12.85 -6.15
N VAL A 26 2.04 13.72 -5.26
CA VAL A 26 3.06 13.41 -4.24
C VAL A 26 2.38 13.29 -2.89
N TYR A 27 2.49 12.11 -2.28
CA TYR A 27 1.94 11.85 -0.95
C TYR A 27 2.48 12.83 0.08
N GLN A 28 1.58 13.41 0.86
CA GLN A 28 1.91 14.30 1.98
C GLN A 28 1.59 13.57 3.29
N SER A 29 2.63 13.13 4.00
CA SER A 29 2.44 12.52 5.32
C SER A 29 1.83 13.56 6.29
N PRO A 30 0.85 13.20 7.13
CA PRO A 30 0.21 14.13 8.06
C PRO A 30 1.14 14.55 9.20
N ASP A 31 2.26 13.85 9.39
CA ASP A 31 3.28 14.20 10.38
C ASP A 31 4.57 14.71 9.73
N VAL A 32 5.15 15.73 10.35
CA VAL A 32 6.35 16.45 9.89
C VAL A 32 7.63 15.58 9.96
N ILE A 33 7.54 14.38 10.56
CA ILE A 33 8.64 13.41 10.57
C ILE A 33 8.59 12.63 9.24
N SER A 34 9.27 13.20 8.25
CA SER A 34 9.43 12.65 6.91
C SER A 34 9.89 11.18 6.95
N GLY A 35 9.17 10.31 6.23
CA GLY A 35 9.53 8.91 6.03
C GLY A 35 8.55 7.90 6.62
N THR A 36 7.53 8.35 7.35
CA THR A 36 6.50 7.46 7.90
C THR A 36 5.26 7.46 7.00
N CYS A 37 5.09 6.39 6.21
CA CYS A 37 3.87 6.08 5.45
C CYS A 37 2.81 5.57 6.41
N TYR A 38 1.63 6.19 6.40
CA TYR A 38 0.47 5.73 7.15
C TYR A 38 -0.53 5.08 6.21
N ASN A 39 -0.87 3.82 6.45
CA ASN A 39 -1.89 3.13 5.66
C ASN A 39 -3.27 3.78 5.81
N TRP A 40 -3.52 4.49 6.90
CA TRP A 40 -4.76 5.23 7.16
C TRP A 40 -4.48 6.59 7.79
N HIS A 41 -5.13 7.65 7.33
CA HIS A 41 -5.13 8.96 7.99
C HIS A 41 -6.32 9.03 8.97
N GLU A 42 -6.04 9.03 10.27
CA GLU A 42 -7.10 9.08 11.29
C GLU A 42 -7.98 10.32 11.19
N LYS A 43 -7.38 11.51 11.01
CA LYS A 43 -8.10 12.79 11.01
C LYS A 43 -9.09 12.92 9.86
N GLU A 44 -8.77 12.32 8.73
CA GLU A 44 -9.53 12.41 7.48
C GLU A 44 -10.33 11.14 7.20
N ASP A 45 -10.21 10.15 8.10
CA ASP A 45 -10.80 8.83 8.02
C ASP A 45 -10.77 8.20 6.61
N LYS A 46 -9.58 8.16 6.03
CA LYS A 46 -9.35 7.68 4.66
C LYS A 46 -8.04 6.90 4.55
N PRO A 47 -7.88 6.02 3.55
CA PRO A 47 -6.59 5.40 3.28
C PRO A 47 -5.52 6.46 2.98
N GLY A 48 -4.29 6.18 3.42
CA GLY A 48 -3.20 7.14 3.33
C GLY A 48 -2.25 6.90 2.18
N CYS A 49 -1.05 6.40 2.49
CA CYS A 49 -0.08 6.09 1.46
C CYS A 49 -0.63 5.08 0.45
N ILE A 50 0.01 4.98 -0.70
CA ILE A 50 -0.46 4.17 -1.83
C ILE A 50 -0.69 2.70 -1.46
N VAL A 51 0.10 2.13 -0.54
CA VAL A 51 -0.12 0.77 0.00
C VAL A 51 -1.46 0.68 0.72
N GLY A 52 -1.74 1.60 1.65
CA GLY A 52 -3.03 1.68 2.33
C GLY A 52 -4.19 1.92 1.38
N TRP A 53 -4.01 2.75 0.35
CA TRP A 53 -5.02 2.97 -0.69
C TRP A 53 -5.31 1.68 -1.46
N VAL A 54 -4.28 0.97 -1.93
CA VAL A 54 -4.41 -0.29 -2.68
C VAL A 54 -5.13 -1.34 -1.85
N LEU A 55 -4.70 -1.55 -0.61
CA LEU A 55 -5.32 -2.56 0.26
C LEU A 55 -6.78 -2.20 0.58
N HIS A 56 -7.07 -0.92 0.82
CA HIS A 56 -8.45 -0.47 1.01
C HIS A 56 -9.32 -0.64 -0.23
N HIS A 57 -8.78 -0.34 -1.42
CA HIS A 57 -9.46 -0.56 -2.70
C HIS A 57 -9.77 -2.04 -2.92
N LEU A 58 -8.88 -2.92 -2.47
CA LEU A 58 -9.10 -4.37 -2.43
C LEU A 58 -10.01 -4.81 -1.28
N GLY A 59 -10.60 -3.91 -0.50
CA GLY A 59 -11.60 -4.21 0.51
C GLY A 59 -11.04 -4.46 1.92
N ALA A 60 -9.77 -4.12 2.18
CA ALA A 60 -9.27 -4.08 3.55
C ALA A 60 -9.93 -2.92 4.30
N THR A 61 -10.47 -3.22 5.47
CA THR A 61 -11.02 -2.21 6.37
C THR A 61 -9.88 -1.50 7.12
N LYS A 62 -10.20 -0.33 7.68
CA LYS A 62 -9.31 0.40 8.58
C LYS A 62 -8.83 -0.48 9.73
N GLU A 63 -9.73 -1.24 10.34
CA GLU A 63 -9.45 -2.11 11.48
C GLU A 63 -8.49 -3.24 11.11
N GLN A 64 -8.68 -3.83 9.92
CA GLN A 64 -7.80 -4.88 9.41
C GLN A 64 -6.38 -4.35 9.17
N MET A 65 -6.24 -3.18 8.54
CA MET A 65 -4.95 -2.54 8.30
C MET A 65 -4.28 -2.01 9.58
N ALA A 66 -5.04 -1.76 10.65
CA ALA A 66 -4.52 -1.31 11.94
C ALA A 66 -4.02 -2.46 12.84
N GLY A 67 -4.19 -3.73 12.43
CA GLY A 67 -3.69 -4.89 13.17
C GLY A 67 -4.25 -5.05 14.60
N GLY A 68 -5.38 -4.44 14.92
CA GLY A 68 -6.06 -4.59 16.22
C GLY A 68 -5.35 -3.99 17.45
N GLY A 69 -4.29 -3.19 17.29
CA GLY A 69 -3.38 -2.83 18.39
C GLY A 69 -3.19 -1.34 18.75
N GLY A 70 -3.91 -0.40 18.15
CA GLY A 70 -3.79 1.04 18.45
C GLY A 70 -2.98 1.85 17.43
N PRO A 71 -2.65 3.13 17.73
CA PRO A 71 -2.57 4.22 16.73
C PRO A 71 -1.32 4.27 15.85
N ARG A 72 -0.64 3.14 15.60
CA ARG A 72 0.55 3.09 14.72
C ARG A 72 0.20 2.48 13.38
N TYR A 73 -0.28 3.34 12.47
CA TYR A 73 -0.68 2.97 11.10
C TYR A 73 0.49 2.90 10.12
N ALA A 74 1.73 2.93 10.64
CA ALA A 74 2.95 2.88 9.86
C ALA A 74 3.60 1.50 9.96
N VAL A 75 3.08 0.60 9.14
CA VAL A 75 3.65 -0.72 8.92
C VAL A 75 4.07 -0.77 7.46
N GLY A 76 5.29 -1.23 7.19
CA GLY A 76 5.74 -1.44 5.81
C GLY A 76 4.84 -2.44 5.09
N ALA A 77 4.92 -2.47 3.76
CA ALA A 77 4.10 -3.34 2.92
C ALA A 77 4.03 -4.79 3.44
N TYR A 78 5.19 -5.44 3.66
CA TYR A 78 5.23 -6.83 4.18
C TYR A 78 4.51 -7.02 5.50
N SER A 79 4.76 -6.17 6.49
CA SER A 79 4.10 -6.25 7.79
C SER A 79 2.59 -6.09 7.68
N THR A 80 2.12 -5.25 6.75
CA THR A 80 0.68 -5.08 6.50
C THR A 80 0.08 -6.34 5.86
N LEU A 81 0.78 -6.95 4.91
CA LEU A 81 0.34 -8.19 4.26
C LEU A 81 0.31 -9.36 5.25
N ASP A 82 1.30 -9.48 6.13
CA ASP A 82 1.32 -10.50 7.19
C ASP A 82 0.12 -10.33 8.14
N ILE A 83 -0.17 -9.10 8.56
CA ILE A 83 -1.35 -8.80 9.39
C ILE A 83 -2.65 -9.24 8.69
N LEU A 84 -2.80 -8.92 7.40
CA LEU A 84 -3.99 -9.32 6.64
C LEU A 84 -4.08 -10.84 6.48
N LYS A 85 -2.94 -11.51 6.29
CA LYS A 85 -2.85 -12.97 6.21
C LYS A 85 -3.27 -13.64 7.52
N ASP A 86 -2.81 -13.13 8.67
CA ASP A 86 -3.24 -13.59 10.00
C ASP A 86 -4.75 -13.39 10.24
N GLN A 87 -5.35 -12.42 9.54
CA GLN A 87 -6.79 -12.15 9.54
C GLN A 87 -7.57 -12.94 8.47
N GLY A 88 -6.92 -13.90 7.80
CA GLY A 88 -7.55 -14.84 6.86
C GLY A 88 -7.54 -14.41 5.40
N TRP A 89 -6.73 -13.41 5.02
CA TRP A 89 -6.44 -13.15 3.62
C TRP A 89 -5.39 -14.15 3.09
N SER A 90 -5.42 -14.42 1.80
CA SER A 90 -4.41 -15.18 1.08
C SER A 90 -3.90 -14.36 -0.10
N PHE A 91 -2.62 -14.54 -0.43
CA PHE A 91 -1.96 -13.85 -1.53
C PHE A 91 -1.25 -14.92 -2.37
N ASP A 92 -1.60 -15.03 -3.66
CA ASP A 92 -1.09 -16.11 -4.54
C ASP A 92 0.42 -16.01 -4.80
N GLU A 93 0.95 -14.79 -4.87
CA GLU A 93 2.36 -14.48 -5.05
C GLU A 93 2.84 -13.56 -3.91
N PHE A 94 2.61 -13.96 -2.65
CA PHE A 94 2.86 -13.14 -1.46
C PHE A 94 4.19 -12.38 -1.49
N ASP A 95 5.31 -13.07 -1.79
CA ASP A 95 6.63 -12.45 -1.78
C ASP A 95 6.80 -11.41 -2.90
N ARG A 96 6.22 -11.68 -4.08
CA ARG A 96 6.25 -10.78 -5.24
C ARG A 96 5.37 -9.56 -5.01
N ILE A 97 4.16 -9.76 -4.50
CA ILE A 97 3.24 -8.68 -4.09
C ILE A 97 3.91 -7.80 -3.02
N GLY A 98 4.51 -8.42 -2.01
CA GLY A 98 5.23 -7.70 -0.96
C GLY A 98 6.40 -6.90 -1.50
N ALA A 99 7.18 -7.47 -2.44
CA ALA A 99 8.31 -6.79 -3.05
C ALA A 99 7.88 -5.59 -3.89
N LEU A 100 6.83 -5.75 -4.72
CA LEU A 100 6.25 -4.68 -5.53
C LEU A 100 5.76 -3.54 -4.63
N LEU A 101 4.89 -3.82 -3.66
CA LEU A 101 4.33 -2.80 -2.78
C LEU A 101 5.40 -2.11 -1.93
N ASN A 102 6.44 -2.85 -1.50
CA ASN A 102 7.56 -2.27 -0.76
C ASN A 102 8.39 -1.31 -1.62
N GLU A 103 8.66 -1.65 -2.89
CA GLU A 103 9.38 -0.75 -3.79
C GLU A 103 8.55 0.49 -4.12
N VAL A 104 7.25 0.34 -4.40
CA VAL A 104 6.36 1.49 -4.63
C VAL A 104 6.33 2.41 -3.40
N GLN A 105 6.20 1.84 -2.19
CA GLN A 105 6.24 2.61 -0.94
C GLN A 105 7.59 3.33 -0.78
N ARG A 106 8.71 2.67 -1.06
CA ARG A 106 10.05 3.27 -0.97
C ARG A 106 10.19 4.50 -1.86
N GLN A 107 9.65 4.45 -3.07
CA GLN A 107 9.66 5.58 -4.01
C GLN A 107 8.78 6.72 -3.51
N GLN A 108 7.57 6.42 -3.03
CA GLN A 108 6.70 7.42 -2.41
C GLN A 108 7.36 8.08 -1.20
N ASP A 109 8.00 7.30 -0.31
CA ASP A 109 8.67 7.79 0.89
C ASP A 109 9.89 8.67 0.53
N ALA A 110 10.44 8.50 -0.68
CA ALA A 110 11.43 9.40 -1.29
C ALA A 110 10.81 10.64 -1.98
N LEU A 111 9.54 10.96 -1.68
CA LEU A 111 8.76 12.07 -2.21
C LEU A 111 8.58 12.03 -3.73
N LYS A 112 8.62 10.84 -4.33
CA LYS A 112 8.32 10.68 -5.75
C LYS A 112 6.82 10.74 -6.03
N PRO A 113 6.41 11.26 -7.20
CA PRO A 113 5.03 11.17 -7.64
C PRO A 113 4.55 9.71 -7.73
N TRP A 114 3.28 9.45 -7.45
CA TRP A 114 2.71 8.11 -7.48
C TRP A 114 2.86 7.42 -8.85
N GLY A 115 2.78 8.17 -9.95
CA GLY A 115 3.03 7.62 -11.29
C GLY A 115 4.46 7.07 -11.43
N GLU A 116 5.46 7.83 -10.99
CA GLU A 116 6.87 7.40 -10.98
C GLU A 116 7.08 6.22 -10.03
N ALA A 117 6.48 6.26 -8.84
CA ALA A 117 6.58 5.21 -7.84
C ALA A 117 6.04 3.86 -8.34
N VAL A 118 4.86 3.86 -8.96
CA VAL A 118 4.26 2.65 -9.55
C VAL A 118 5.11 2.13 -10.70
N GLN A 119 5.52 3.01 -11.63
CA GLN A 119 6.39 2.61 -12.74
C GLN A 119 7.67 1.94 -12.24
N LYS A 120 8.35 2.54 -11.25
CA LYS A 120 9.59 1.97 -10.68
C LYS A 120 9.36 0.65 -9.96
N GLY A 121 8.23 0.49 -9.27
CA GLY A 121 7.85 -0.79 -8.68
C GLY A 121 7.69 -1.90 -9.72
N LEU A 122 6.99 -1.62 -10.82
CA LEU A 122 6.78 -2.58 -11.91
C LEU A 122 8.09 -2.90 -12.65
N GLU A 123 8.92 -1.89 -12.95
CA GLU A 123 10.25 -2.09 -13.55
C GLU A 123 11.15 -2.97 -12.67
N ALA A 124 11.09 -2.81 -11.35
CA ALA A 124 11.89 -3.61 -10.42
C ALA A 124 11.41 -5.07 -10.33
N ASP A 125 10.13 -5.33 -10.62
CA ASP A 125 9.55 -6.67 -10.65
C ASP A 125 9.89 -7.39 -11.96
N ASP A 126 9.81 -6.71 -13.11
CA ASP A 126 10.14 -7.27 -14.43
C ASP A 126 11.62 -7.73 -14.56
N ASN A 127 12.50 -7.21 -13.70
CA ASN A 127 13.93 -7.53 -13.68
C ASN A 127 14.32 -8.66 -12.70
N ARG A 128 13.34 -9.36 -12.10
CA ARG A 128 13.56 -10.49 -11.18
C ARG A 128 13.37 -11.84 -11.87
#